data_AF-A0A925ZZ69-F1
#
_entry.id   AF-A0A925ZZ69-F1
#
_cell.length_a   1.000
_cell.length_b   1.000
_cell.length_c   1.000
_cell.angle_alpha   90.00
_cell.angle_beta   90.00
_cell.angle_gamma   90.00
#
_symmetry.space_group_name_H-M   'P 1'
#
loop_
_entity.id
_entity.type
_entity.pdbx_description
1 polymer ?
#
loop_
_entity_poly.entity_id
_entity_poly.type
_entity_poly.pdbx_seq_one_letter_code
_entity_poly.pdbx_strand_id
1 'polypeptide(L)'
;TAFLDTLPPLTFPHQLGLATRAFEIVGSEMQHQQQGLRHQDVVLCRRVDLAAPNLRVPRIYAFVTQNRLLVRRLSERLPGNVLKVRADNPDYGTEEFALDQALEIWEVKAVFTTHLRPPSTTEERVTRLERQVEELLARLG
;
A
#
# COMPACT_ATOMS: atom_id res chain seq x y z
N THR A 1 15.93 -36.39 3.00
CA THR A 1 16.55 -35.12 3.45
C THR A 1 16.92 -34.23 2.28
N ALA A 2 17.47 -34.76 1.18
CA ALA A 2 17.85 -34.00 -0.03
C ALA A 2 16.81 -32.98 -0.57
N PHE A 3 15.50 -33.25 -0.47
CA PHE A 3 14.48 -32.29 -0.92
C PHE A 3 14.41 -31.03 -0.02
N LEU A 4 14.54 -31.18 1.30
CA LEU A 4 14.48 -30.03 2.22
C LEU A 4 15.66 -29.07 1.99
N ASP A 5 16.83 -29.61 1.65
CA ASP A 5 18.04 -28.84 1.39
C ASP A 5 17.96 -28.07 0.05
N THR A 6 17.00 -28.39 -0.81
CA THR A 6 16.74 -27.67 -2.07
C THR A 6 15.70 -26.56 -1.94
N LEU A 7 15.02 -26.45 -0.79
CA LEU A 7 14.02 -25.42 -0.59
C LEU A 7 14.71 -24.05 -0.48
N PRO A 8 14.28 -23.04 -1.26
CA PRO A 8 14.88 -21.72 -1.19
C PRO A 8 14.59 -21.11 0.18
N PRO A 9 15.60 -20.49 0.83
CA PRO A 9 15.36 -19.73 2.04
C PRO A 9 14.48 -18.52 1.71
N LEU A 10 13.70 -18.07 2.70
CA LEU A 10 12.95 -16.83 2.57
C LEU A 10 13.94 -15.67 2.44
N THR A 11 14.01 -15.07 1.26
CA THR A 11 14.81 -13.88 1.01
C THR A 11 13.88 -12.71 0.73
N PHE A 12 14.14 -11.58 1.36
CA PHE A 12 13.45 -10.35 1.00
C PHE A 12 13.92 -9.91 -0.40
N PRO A 13 13.07 -9.20 -1.17
CA PRO A 13 13.44 -8.71 -2.48
C PRO A 13 14.78 -7.95 -2.41
N HIS A 14 15.78 -8.42 -3.19
CA HIS A 14 17.16 -7.91 -3.14
C HIS A 14 17.28 -6.41 -3.51
N GLN A 15 16.19 -5.78 -3.97
CA GLN A 15 16.14 -4.39 -4.45
C GLN A 15 15.78 -3.36 -3.37
N LEU A 16 15.55 -3.77 -2.11
CA LEU A 16 15.25 -2.82 -1.03
C LEU A 16 16.47 -1.98 -0.62
N GLY A 17 17.69 -2.48 -0.87
CA GLY A 17 18.94 -1.78 -0.61
C GLY A 17 19.33 -1.72 0.88
N LEU A 18 20.49 -1.13 1.18
CA LEU A 18 21.06 -1.09 2.54
C LEU A 18 20.22 -0.28 3.54
N ALA A 19 19.47 0.73 3.07
CA ALA A 19 18.59 1.55 3.92
C ALA A 19 17.14 1.06 3.81
N THR A 20 16.87 -0.09 4.44
CA THR A 20 15.54 -0.68 4.56
C THR A 20 15.06 -0.59 6.01
N ARG A 21 13.79 -0.27 6.22
CA ARG A 21 13.16 -0.29 7.54
C ARG A 21 11.75 -0.87 7.43
N ALA A 22 11.35 -1.60 8.46
CA ALA A 22 10.00 -2.11 8.61
C ALA A 22 9.19 -1.24 9.59
N PHE A 23 7.90 -1.10 9.33
CA PHE A 23 6.96 -0.46 10.27
C PHE A 23 5.71 -1.32 10.42
N GLU A 24 5.22 -1.45 11.65
CA GLU A 24 3.91 -2.05 11.90
C GLU A 24 2.79 -1.03 11.66
N ILE A 25 1.73 -1.45 11.00
CA ILE A 25 0.56 -0.64 10.72
C ILE A 25 -0.37 -0.62 11.95
N VAL A 26 -0.65 0.58 12.44
CA VAL A 26 -1.60 0.80 13.53
C VAL A 26 -2.89 1.39 12.97
N GLY A 27 -4.04 0.80 13.31
CA GLY A 27 -5.35 1.24 12.86
C GLY A 27 -5.74 0.77 11.46
N SER A 28 -6.83 1.35 10.93
CA SER A 28 -7.51 0.92 9.70
C SER A 28 -7.57 2.00 8.61
N GLU A 29 -6.73 3.03 8.70
CA GLU A 29 -6.71 4.17 7.77
C GLU A 29 -6.42 3.73 6.32
N MET A 30 -5.62 2.69 6.17
CA MET A 30 -5.18 2.16 4.88
C MET A 30 -5.91 0.87 4.49
N GLN A 31 -7.00 0.53 5.19
CA GLN A 31 -7.82 -0.66 4.95
C GLN A 31 -9.21 -0.28 4.44
N HIS A 32 -9.57 -0.71 3.23
CA HIS A 32 -10.90 -0.50 2.67
C HIS A 32 -11.53 -1.78 2.15
N GLN A 33 -12.78 -2.08 2.52
CA GLN A 33 -13.50 -3.30 2.11
C GLN A 33 -12.64 -4.57 2.25
N GLN A 34 -11.99 -4.70 3.42
CA GLN A 34 -10.99 -5.72 3.74
C GLN A 34 -9.67 -5.62 2.98
N GLN A 35 -9.55 -4.91 1.86
CA GLN A 35 -8.32 -4.73 1.07
C GLN A 35 -7.40 -3.64 1.65
N GLY A 36 -6.17 -3.56 1.14
CA GLY A 36 -5.17 -2.58 1.58
C GLY A 36 -4.31 -3.06 2.75
N LEU A 37 -3.73 -2.10 3.47
CA LEU A 37 -2.87 -2.36 4.63
C LEU A 37 -3.71 -2.43 5.90
N ARG A 38 -3.60 -3.54 6.63
CA ARG A 38 -4.40 -3.84 7.81
C ARG A 38 -3.63 -3.51 9.08
N HIS A 39 -4.37 -3.32 10.17
CA HIS A 39 -3.77 -3.26 11.49
C HIS A 39 -2.89 -4.51 11.71
N GLN A 40 -1.70 -4.35 12.30
CA GLN A 40 -0.69 -5.40 12.54
C GLN A 40 0.03 -5.92 11.29
N ASP A 41 -0.29 -5.43 10.09
CA ASP A 41 0.56 -5.69 8.94
C ASP A 41 1.91 -4.99 9.12
N VAL A 42 2.98 -5.60 8.60
CA VAL A 42 4.32 -5.02 8.62
C VAL A 42 4.69 -4.59 7.21
N VAL A 43 4.89 -3.28 7.01
CA VAL A 43 5.36 -2.73 5.74
C VAL A 43 6.87 -2.67 5.69
N LEU A 44 7.46 -3.14 4.59
CA LEU A 44 8.87 -3.00 4.29
C LEU A 44 9.08 -1.80 3.40
N CYS A 45 9.94 -0.90 3.83
CA CYS A 45 10.14 0.38 3.18
C CYS A 45 11.59 0.64 2.81
N ARG A 46 11.78 1.43 1.75
CA ARG A 46 13.08 1.95 1.33
C ARG A 46 13.16 3.43 1.62
N ARG A 47 14.31 3.89 2.13
CA ARG A 47 14.52 5.30 2.46
C ARG A 47 14.45 6.19 1.20
N VAL A 48 13.75 7.32 1.33
CA VAL A 48 13.74 8.40 0.35
C VAL A 48 14.76 9.46 0.78
N ASP A 49 15.52 9.98 -0.18
CA ASP A 49 16.42 11.09 0.06
C ASP A 49 15.63 12.40 0.20
N LEU A 50 15.78 13.09 1.33
CA LEU A 50 15.12 14.36 1.61
C LEU A 50 15.72 15.53 0.83
N ALA A 51 17.00 15.45 0.44
CA ALA A 51 17.65 16.49 -0.35
C ALA A 51 17.14 16.50 -1.81
N ALA A 52 16.75 15.33 -2.32
CA ALA A 52 16.21 15.15 -3.67
C ALA A 52 15.03 14.14 -3.68
N PRO A 53 13.87 14.50 -3.10
CA PRO A 53 12.78 13.56 -2.88
C PRO A 53 12.12 13.12 -4.19
N ASN A 54 12.35 11.85 -4.56
CA ASN A 54 11.71 11.20 -5.71
C ASN A 54 10.40 10.53 -5.31
N LEU A 55 9.39 11.34 -5.02
CA LEU A 55 8.05 10.88 -4.64
C LEU A 55 7.16 10.70 -5.87
N ARG A 56 6.46 9.56 -5.94
CA ARG A 56 5.64 9.14 -7.06
C ARG A 56 4.20 8.90 -6.64
N VAL A 57 3.28 9.50 -7.37
CA VAL A 57 1.85 9.21 -7.27
C VAL A 57 1.56 7.91 -8.04
N PRO A 58 0.65 7.02 -7.58
CA PRO A 58 -0.08 7.04 -6.31
C PRO A 58 0.51 6.05 -5.28
N ARG A 59 1.79 6.20 -4.90
CA ARG A 59 2.47 5.25 -3.99
C ARG A 59 2.19 5.53 -2.52
N ILE A 60 2.40 4.52 -1.68
CA ILE A 60 2.26 4.62 -0.22
C ILE A 60 3.61 4.99 0.37
N TYR A 61 3.60 5.96 1.27
CA TYR A 61 4.77 6.43 2.00
C TYR A 61 4.50 6.40 3.50
N ALA A 62 5.54 6.10 4.26
CA ALA A 62 5.59 6.29 5.69
C ALA A 62 6.42 7.54 5.99
N PHE A 63 5.79 8.56 6.55
CA PHE A 63 6.38 9.82 6.97
C PHE A 63 6.63 9.76 8.48
N VAL A 64 7.89 9.81 8.87
CA VAL A 64 8.30 9.92 10.27
C VAL A 64 8.35 11.39 10.62
N THR A 65 7.51 11.82 11.56
CA THR A 65 7.49 13.19 12.10
C THR A 65 7.98 13.17 13.54
N GLN A 66 8.07 14.34 14.19
CA GLN A 66 8.45 14.42 15.60
C GLN A 66 7.49 13.66 16.53
N ASN A 67 6.20 13.59 16.19
CA ASN A 67 5.16 13.13 17.12
C ASN A 67 4.47 11.82 16.68
N ARG A 68 4.58 11.44 15.40
CA ARG A 68 3.86 10.29 14.86
C ARG A 68 4.52 9.70 13.60
N LEU A 69 4.18 8.45 13.33
CA LEU A 69 4.36 7.80 12.03
C LEU A 69 3.06 7.95 11.23
N LEU A 70 3.11 8.57 10.06
CA LEU A 70 1.97 8.71 9.15
C LEU A 70 2.18 7.80 7.93
N VAL A 71 1.34 6.80 7.74
CA VAL A 71 1.39 5.91 6.56
C VAL A 71 0.19 6.21 5.66
N ARG A 72 0.43 6.85 4.51
CA ARG A 72 -0.64 7.31 3.61
C ARG A 72 -0.24 7.20 2.13
N ARG A 73 -1.24 7.18 1.26
CA ARG A 73 -1.05 7.21 -0.19
C ARG A 73 -0.85 8.64 -0.66
N LEU A 74 0.22 8.90 -1.40
CA LEU A 74 0.43 10.18 -2.07
C LEU A 74 -0.56 10.30 -3.22
N SER A 75 -1.47 11.26 -3.17
CA SER A 75 -2.42 11.52 -4.26
C SER A 75 -1.92 12.60 -5.21
N GLU A 76 -1.23 13.62 -4.70
CA GLU A 76 -0.81 14.77 -5.52
C GLU A 76 0.42 15.46 -4.91
N ARG A 77 1.24 16.09 -5.75
CA ARG A 77 2.32 17.00 -5.33
C ARG A 77 1.86 18.43 -5.61
N LEU A 78 1.74 19.22 -4.55
CA LEU A 78 1.32 20.61 -4.61
C LEU A 78 2.55 21.54 -4.67
N PRO A 79 2.38 22.81 -5.07
CA PRO A 79 3.44 23.82 -4.97
C PRO A 79 3.95 23.98 -3.53
N GLY A 80 5.19 24.48 -3.37
CA GLY A 80 5.75 24.79 -2.05
C GLY A 80 6.16 23.57 -1.23
N ASN A 81 6.52 22.45 -1.86
CA ASN A 81 6.91 21.20 -1.18
C ASN A 81 5.81 20.61 -0.29
N VAL A 82 4.55 20.86 -0.64
CA VAL A 82 3.38 20.28 0.03
C VAL A 82 2.92 19.05 -0.75
N LEU A 83 2.53 18.01 -0.03
CA LEU A 83 2.01 16.76 -0.56
C LEU A 83 0.54 16.63 -0.16
N LYS A 84 -0.32 16.25 -1.10
CA LYS A 84 -1.66 15.80 -0.75
C LYS A 84 -1.61 14.30 -0.51
N VAL A 85 -1.87 13.89 0.71
CA VAL A 85 -1.84 12.48 1.14
C VAL A 85 -3.21 12.04 1.60
N ARG A 86 -3.62 10.82 1.23
CA ARG A 86 -4.95 10.29 1.55
C ARG A 86 -4.89 8.91 2.16
N ALA A 87 -5.90 8.61 2.96
CA ALA A 87 -6.20 7.26 3.38
C ALA A 87 -6.77 6.47 2.19
N ASP A 88 -6.62 5.14 2.25
CA ASP A 88 -7.36 4.27 1.34
C ASP A 88 -8.78 4.00 1.88
N ASN A 89 -8.99 4.11 3.19
CA ASN A 89 -10.30 4.05 3.81
C ASN A 89 -11.04 5.41 3.68
N PRO A 90 -12.22 5.47 3.03
CA PRO A 90 -13.01 6.69 2.83
C PRO A 90 -13.49 7.38 4.12
N ASP A 91 -13.58 6.63 5.23
CA ASP A 91 -13.95 7.19 6.53
C ASP A 91 -12.87 8.15 7.07
N TYR A 92 -11.68 8.13 6.46
CA TYR A 92 -10.55 8.97 6.82
C TYR A 92 -10.29 10.00 5.71
N GLY A 93 -10.09 11.25 6.12
CA GLY A 93 -9.87 12.37 5.22
C GLY A 93 -8.54 12.34 4.46
N THR A 94 -8.43 13.29 3.55
CA THR A 94 -7.16 13.70 2.92
C THR A 94 -6.52 14.79 3.76
N GLU A 95 -5.19 14.81 3.83
CA GLU A 95 -4.39 15.79 4.56
C GLU A 95 -3.36 16.42 3.61
N GLU A 96 -3.11 17.73 3.76
CA GLU A 96 -1.95 18.38 3.17
C GLU A 96 -0.76 18.25 4.12
N PHE A 97 0.33 17.69 3.62
CA PHE A 97 1.52 17.36 4.39
C PHE A 97 2.73 18.13 3.83
N ALA A 98 3.28 19.03 4.63
CA ALA A 98 4.47 19.78 4.26
C ALA A 98 5.73 18.92 4.46
N LEU A 99 6.59 18.84 3.44
CA LEU A 99 7.79 17.98 3.47
C LEU A 99 8.78 18.32 4.59
N ASP A 100 8.78 19.57 5.06
CA ASP A 100 9.63 20.05 6.16
C ASP A 100 9.27 19.44 7.53
N GLN A 101 8.05 18.92 7.68
CA GLN A 101 7.61 18.20 8.87
C GLN A 101 8.19 16.77 8.96
N ALA A 102 8.72 16.23 7.84
CA ALA A 102 9.27 14.88 7.79
C ALA A 102 10.72 14.84 8.28
N LEU A 103 10.96 14.12 9.37
CA LEU A 103 12.30 13.74 9.82
C LEU A 103 12.88 12.65 8.91
N GLU A 104 12.04 11.70 8.48
CA GLU A 104 12.40 10.68 7.50
C GLU A 104 11.20 10.36 6.61
N ILE A 105 11.47 10.01 5.35
CA ILE A 105 10.44 9.54 4.42
C ILE A 105 10.84 8.17 3.89
N TRP A 106 9.88 7.26 3.88
CA TRP A 106 10.09 5.87 3.51
C TRP A 106 9.02 5.45 2.51
N GLU A 107 9.46 4.95 1.35
CA GLU A 107 8.54 4.41 0.35
C GLU A 107 8.21 2.96 0.67
N VAL A 108 6.93 2.62 0.78
CA VAL A 108 6.48 1.24 1.01
C VAL A 108 6.69 0.40 -0.25
N LYS A 109 7.35 -0.75 -0.10
CA LYS A 109 7.71 -1.65 -1.21
C LYS A 109 7.05 -3.01 -1.12
N ALA A 110 6.81 -3.49 0.10
CA ALA A 110 6.15 -4.75 0.34
C ALA A 110 5.38 -4.70 1.66
N VAL A 111 4.45 -5.64 1.83
CA VAL A 111 3.73 -5.88 3.08
C VAL A 111 3.87 -7.35 3.45
N PHE A 112 4.16 -7.60 4.71
CA PHE A 112 4.02 -8.89 5.35
C PHE A 112 2.73 -8.86 6.17
N THR A 113 1.83 -9.80 5.90
CA THR A 113 0.54 -9.90 6.58
C THR A 113 0.30 -11.32 7.05
N THR A 114 -0.16 -11.46 8.28
CA THR A 114 -0.67 -12.72 8.83
C THR A 114 -2.14 -12.93 8.50
N HIS A 115 -2.80 -11.93 7.91
CA HIS A 115 -4.20 -11.97 7.54
C HIS A 115 -4.41 -12.69 6.21
N LEU A 116 -4.28 -14.01 6.23
CA LEU A 116 -4.52 -14.87 5.07
C LEU A 116 -6.02 -14.88 4.73
N ARG A 117 -6.36 -14.45 3.52
CA ARG A 117 -7.74 -14.50 3.02
C ARG A 117 -7.94 -15.65 2.04
N PRO A 118 -9.12 -16.26 2.02
CA PRO A 118 -9.49 -17.10 0.90
C PRO A 118 -9.50 -16.25 -0.40
N PRO A 119 -9.20 -16.85 -1.56
CA PRO A 119 -9.33 -16.17 -2.85
C PRO A 119 -10.72 -15.53 -2.99
N SER A 120 -10.79 -14.31 -3.52
CA SER A 120 -12.07 -13.66 -3.76
C SER A 120 -12.76 -14.33 -4.96
N THR A 121 -14.05 -14.65 -4.84
CA THR A 121 -14.87 -15.09 -5.98
C THR A 121 -15.42 -13.90 -6.77
N THR A 122 -14.83 -12.70 -6.60
CA THR A 122 -15.38 -11.47 -7.17
C THR A 122 -15.27 -11.46 -8.69
N GLU A 123 -14.14 -11.88 -9.24
CA GLU A 123 -13.99 -12.07 -10.69
C GLU A 123 -15.01 -13.07 -11.23
N GLU A 124 -15.18 -14.23 -10.58
CA GLU A 124 -16.18 -15.22 -10.98
C GLU A 124 -17.60 -14.66 -10.97
N ARG A 125 -17.92 -13.79 -10.00
CA ARG A 125 -19.22 -13.12 -9.92
C ARG A 125 -19.39 -12.06 -10.99
N VAL A 126 -18.34 -11.31 -11.34
CA VAL A 126 -18.35 -10.31 -12.42
C VAL A 126 -18.53 -11.00 -13.76
N THR A 127 -17.75 -12.03 -14.06
CA THR A 127 -17.90 -12.83 -15.30
C THR A 127 -19.31 -13.41 -15.43
N ARG A 128 -19.90 -13.88 -14.31
CA ARG A 128 -21.28 -14.36 -14.32
C ARG A 128 -22.30 -13.26 -14.60
N LEU A 129 -22.09 -12.07 -14.04
CA LEU A 129 -22.96 -10.91 -14.27
C LEU A 129 -22.86 -10.41 -15.71
N GLU A 130 -21.66 -10.30 -16.27
CA GLU A 130 -21.42 -9.93 -17.67
C GLU A 130 -22.18 -10.86 -18.61
N ARG A 131 -22.07 -12.18 -18.40
CA ARG A 131 -22.82 -13.16 -19.19
C ARG A 131 -24.34 -12.99 -19.09
N GLN A 132 -24.86 -12.70 -17.89
CA GLN A 132 -26.30 -12.46 -17.71
C GLN A 132 -26.77 -11.18 -18.43
N VAL A 133 -25.94 -10.14 -18.48
CA VAL A 133 -26.23 -8.91 -19.22
C VAL A 133 -26.23 -9.17 -20.73
N GLU A 134 -25.24 -9.91 -21.25
CA GLU A 134 -25.20 -10.30 -22.66
C GLU A 134 -26.44 -11.10 -23.08
N GLU A 135 -26.86 -12.08 -22.27
CA GLU A 135 -28.06 -12.89 -22.54
C GLU A 135 -29.35 -12.04 -22.53
N LEU A 136 -29.45 -11.02 -21.68
CA LEU A 136 -30.59 -10.12 -21.63
C LEU A 136 -30.63 -9.19 -22.86
N LEU A 137 -29.48 -8.64 -23.27
CA LEU A 137 -29.38 -7.80 -24.46
C LEU A 137 -29.73 -8.58 -25.73
N ALA A 138 -29.28 -9.84 -25.83
CA ALA A 138 -29.59 -10.73 -26.95
C ALA A 138 -31.08 -11.12 -27.04
N ARG A 139 -31.86 -10.98 -25.96
CA ARG A 139 -33.30 -11.24 -25.94
C ARG A 139 -34.16 -10.00 -26.23
N LEU A 140 -33.57 -8.82 -26.14
CA LEU A 140 -34.24 -7.53 -26.33
C LEU A 140 -33.94 -6.88 -27.69
N GLY A 141 -32.98 -7.41 -28.45
CA GLY A 141 -32.73 -7.10 -29.87
C GLY A 141 -33.31 -8.17 -30.78
#